data_AF-A0A0P0E251-F1
#
_entry.id   AF-A0A0P0E251-F1
#
_cell.length_a   1.000
_cell.length_b   1.000
_cell.length_c   1.000
_cell.angle_alpha   90.00
_cell.angle_beta   90.00
_cell.angle_gamma   90.00
#
_symmetry.space_group_name_H-M   'P 1'
#
loop_
_entity.id
_entity.type
_entity.pdbx_description
1 polymer ?
#
loop_
_entity_poly.entity_id
_entity_poly.type
_entity_poly.pdbx_seq_one_letter_code
_entity_poly.pdbx_strand_id
1 'polypeptide(L)'
;MFGRKSLDALNAQRQQIDARIEAHPLSAEEVRQAHAIIEARGDKDNAAIECELSANGLPSLEELGRIQVESTASWWRLHRERAKIAKRIEKLTSR
;
A
#
# COMPACT_ATOMS: atom_id res chain seq x y z
N MET A 1 -27.70 -10.32 -21.62
CA MET A 1 -26.26 -10.47 -21.89
C MET A 1 -25.37 -9.32 -21.37
N PHE A 2 -25.93 -8.23 -20.82
CA PHE A 2 -25.15 -7.04 -20.43
C PHE A 2 -24.39 -7.14 -19.09
N GLY A 3 -24.81 -7.99 -18.15
CA GLY A 3 -24.19 -8.09 -16.81
C GLY A 3 -22.79 -8.72 -16.78
N ARG A 4 -22.50 -9.63 -17.71
CA ARG A 4 -21.21 -10.34 -17.75
C ARG A 4 -20.06 -9.42 -18.21
N LYS A 5 -20.30 -8.66 -19.29
CA LYS A 5 -19.36 -7.62 -19.77
C LYS A 5 -19.06 -6.55 -18.71
N SER A 6 -20.05 -6.19 -17.87
CA SER A 6 -19.81 -5.22 -16.77
C SER A 6 -19.02 -5.79 -15.60
N LEU A 7 -19.14 -7.09 -15.33
CA LEU A 7 -18.37 -7.75 -14.27
C LEU A 7 -16.90 -7.90 -14.69
N ASP A 8 -16.65 -8.32 -15.94
CA ASP A 8 -15.30 -8.46 -16.49
C ASP A 8 -14.56 -7.11 -16.48
N ALA A 9 -15.25 -6.02 -16.85
CA ALA A 9 -14.70 -4.67 -16.80
C ALA A 9 -14.34 -4.23 -15.36
N LEU A 10 -15.18 -4.54 -14.37
CA LEU A 10 -14.89 -4.23 -12.96
C LEU A 10 -13.73 -5.06 -12.41
N ASN A 11 -13.60 -6.33 -12.83
CA ASN A 11 -12.47 -7.17 -12.46
C ASN A 11 -11.16 -6.65 -13.07
N ALA A 12 -11.16 -6.25 -14.35
CA ALA A 12 -10.00 -5.63 -14.97
C ALA A 12 -9.60 -4.32 -14.25
N GLN A 13 -10.59 -3.49 -13.90
CA GLN A 13 -10.34 -2.26 -13.14
C GLN A 13 -9.79 -2.54 -11.74
N ARG A 14 -10.28 -3.59 -11.05
CA ARG A 14 -9.73 -4.03 -9.77
C ARG A 14 -8.27 -4.46 -9.89
N GLN A 15 -7.94 -5.28 -10.89
CA GLN A 15 -6.57 -5.71 -11.15
C GLN A 15 -5.63 -4.52 -11.40
N GLN A 16 -6.08 -3.52 -12.15
CA GLN A 16 -5.30 -2.31 -12.38
C GLN A 16 -5.03 -1.54 -11.09
N ILE A 17 -6.02 -1.43 -10.19
CA ILE A 17 -5.83 -0.79 -8.88
C ILE A 17 -4.89 -1.61 -8.00
N ASP A 18 -5.05 -2.94 -7.98
CA ASP A 18 -4.18 -3.83 -7.20
C ASP A 18 -2.72 -3.70 -7.66
N ALA A 19 -2.45 -3.64 -8.98
CA ALA A 19 -1.11 -3.40 -9.52
C ALA A 19 -0.54 -2.02 -9.14
N ARG A 20 -1.39 -0.98 -9.11
CA ARG A 20 -0.98 0.37 -8.66
C ARG A 20 -0.69 0.43 -7.16
N ILE A 21 -1.37 -0.40 -6.36
CA ILE A 21 -1.09 -0.56 -4.94
C ILE A 21 0.23 -1.30 -4.76
N GLU A 22 0.49 -2.35 -5.54
CA GLU A 22 1.74 -3.13 -5.46
C GLU A 22 2.96 -2.32 -5.90
N ALA A 23 2.82 -1.43 -6.88
CA ALA A 23 3.89 -0.55 -7.35
C ALA A 23 4.06 0.74 -6.53
N HIS A 24 3.31 0.92 -5.44
CA HIS A 24 3.33 2.17 -4.69
C HIS A 24 4.57 2.27 -3.79
N PRO A 25 5.11 3.47 -3.50
CA PRO A 25 6.27 3.62 -2.60
C PRO A 25 6.05 2.99 -1.22
N LEU A 26 4.82 3.04 -0.69
CA LEU A 26 4.47 2.42 0.60
C LEU A 26 4.35 0.89 0.58
N SER A 27 4.29 0.25 -0.60
CA SER A 27 4.34 -1.22 -0.71
C SER A 27 5.74 -1.74 -0.96
N ALA A 28 6.71 -0.84 -1.20
CA ALA A 28 8.10 -1.20 -1.46
C ALA A 28 8.66 -2.07 -0.33
N GLU A 29 9.46 -3.06 -0.71
CA GLU A 29 10.02 -4.02 0.24
C GLU A 29 10.89 -3.33 1.29
N GLU A 30 11.68 -2.35 0.89
CA GLU A 30 12.55 -1.55 1.75
C GLU A 30 11.76 -0.81 2.84
N VAL A 31 10.62 -0.21 2.48
CA VAL A 31 9.73 0.47 3.43
C VAL A 31 9.11 -0.54 4.40
N ARG A 32 8.75 -1.74 3.93
CA ARG A 32 8.22 -2.80 4.78
C ARG A 32 9.27 -3.32 5.77
N GLN A 33 10.49 -3.55 5.32
CA GLN A 33 11.61 -4.00 6.16
C GLN A 33 11.98 -2.95 7.19
N ALA A 34 12.02 -1.69 6.79
CA ALA A 34 12.26 -0.58 7.72
C ALA A 34 11.19 -0.49 8.81
N HIS A 35 9.90 -0.61 8.45
CA HIS A 35 8.82 -0.68 9.43
C HIS A 35 8.93 -1.90 10.35
N ALA A 36 9.37 -3.06 9.85
CA ALA A 36 9.56 -4.25 10.69
C ALA A 36 10.64 -4.04 11.76
N ILE A 37 11.74 -3.34 11.43
CA ILE A 37 12.80 -2.99 12.39
C ILE A 37 12.26 -2.02 13.44
N ILE A 38 11.50 -1.01 13.02
CA ILE A 38 10.87 -0.03 13.92
C ILE A 38 9.91 -0.75 14.90
N GLU A 39 9.03 -1.62 14.41
CA GLU A 39 8.08 -2.37 15.24
C GLU A 39 8.78 -3.35 16.20
N ALA A 40 9.87 -3.98 15.77
CA ALA A 40 10.60 -4.94 16.60
C ALA A 40 11.32 -4.28 17.79
N ARG A 41 11.81 -3.03 17.62
CA ARG A 41 12.52 -2.29 18.67
C ARG A 41 11.60 -1.36 19.48
N GLY A 42 10.50 -0.91 18.88
CA GLY A 42 9.63 0.13 19.40
C GLY A 42 10.30 1.51 19.43
N ASP A 43 9.49 2.56 19.64
CA ASP A 43 9.89 3.98 19.55
C ASP A 43 10.88 4.48 20.62
N LYS A 44 11.55 3.58 21.35
CA LYS A 44 12.38 3.90 22.51
C LYS A 44 13.86 4.10 22.19
N ASP A 45 14.30 3.74 20.98
CA ASP A 45 15.71 3.84 20.59
C ASP A 45 15.90 4.19 19.10
N ASN A 46 15.55 5.43 18.76
CA ASN A 46 15.66 5.94 17.39
C ASN A 46 17.10 5.88 16.85
N ALA A 47 18.11 6.07 17.70
CA ALA A 47 19.51 6.01 17.29
C ALA A 47 19.92 4.59 16.90
N ALA A 48 19.51 3.57 17.67
CA ALA A 48 19.75 2.19 17.30
C ALA A 48 18.98 1.77 16.04
N ILE A 49 17.74 2.27 15.86
CA ILE A 49 16.96 2.05 14.65
C ILE A 49 17.66 2.65 13.43
N GLU A 50 18.10 3.91 13.48
CA GLU A 50 18.82 4.55 12.37
C GLU A 50 20.12 3.81 12.01
N CYS A 51 20.86 3.35 13.01
CA CYS A 51 22.07 2.55 12.80
C CYS A 51 21.75 1.25 12.05
N GLU A 52 20.66 0.56 12.43
CA GLU A 52 20.26 -0.69 11.80
C GLU A 52 19.69 -0.48 10.39
N LEU A 53 18.91 0.58 10.18
CA LEU A 53 18.42 0.97 8.85
C LEU A 53 19.61 1.25 7.91
N SER A 54 20.57 2.05 8.36
CA SER A 54 21.78 2.37 7.60
C SER A 54 22.62 1.12 7.30
N ALA A 55 22.80 0.23 8.28
CA ALA A 55 23.55 -1.01 8.10
C ALA A 55 22.92 -1.96 7.06
N ASN A 56 21.59 -1.91 6.88
CA ASN A 56 20.85 -2.71 5.91
C ASN A 56 20.62 -1.98 4.57
N GLY A 57 21.13 -0.75 4.40
CA GLY A 57 20.90 0.05 3.20
C GLY A 57 19.43 0.48 3.03
N LEU A 58 18.69 0.58 4.14
CA LEU A 58 17.28 0.95 4.17
C LEU A 58 17.10 2.47 4.30
N PRO A 59 15.93 3.01 3.90
CA PRO A 59 15.61 4.42 4.07
C PRO A 59 15.71 4.85 5.53
N SER A 60 16.20 6.07 5.77
CA SER A 60 16.29 6.66 7.11
C SER A 60 14.90 6.95 7.70
N LEU A 61 14.82 7.19 9.02
CA LEU A 61 13.56 7.59 9.66
C LEU A 61 12.95 8.86 9.04
N GLU A 62 13.78 9.84 8.70
CA GLU A 62 13.34 11.06 8.02
C GLU A 62 12.80 10.77 6.61
N GLU A 63 13.50 9.90 5.87
CA GLU A 63 13.09 9.53 4.52
C GLU A 63 11.79 8.71 4.51
N LEU A 64 11.63 7.79 5.47
CA LEU A 64 10.37 7.06 5.70
C LEU A 64 9.23 8.04 6.04
N GLY A 65 9.49 9.03 6.90
CA GLY A 65 8.53 10.07 7.23
C GLY A 65 8.09 10.87 6.00
N ARG A 66 9.04 11.26 5.13
CA ARG A 66 8.74 11.95 3.87
C ARG A 66 7.91 11.08 2.93
N ILE A 67 8.34 9.83 2.70
CA ILE A 67 7.61 8.87 1.86
C ILE A 67 6.18 8.71 2.38
N GLN A 68 6.00 8.62 3.69
CA GLN A 68 4.71 8.49 4.33
C GLN A 68 3.84 9.72 4.09
N VAL A 69 4.32 10.94 4.36
CA VAL A 69 3.52 12.17 4.18
C VAL A 69 3.13 12.35 2.70
N GLU A 70 4.07 12.19 1.78
CA GLU A 70 3.84 12.41 0.35
C GLU A 70 2.92 11.35 -0.26
N SER A 71 3.01 10.10 0.23
CA SER A 71 2.35 8.96 -0.41
C SER A 71 1.08 8.50 0.31
N THR A 72 0.80 8.95 1.54
CA THR A 72 -0.39 8.52 2.31
C THR A 72 -1.70 8.91 1.63
N ALA A 73 -1.77 10.12 1.05
CA ALA A 73 -2.98 10.60 0.40
C ALA A 73 -3.33 9.77 -0.85
N SER A 74 -2.35 9.46 -1.70
CA SER A 74 -2.52 8.60 -2.88
C SER A 74 -2.85 7.17 -2.49
N TRP A 75 -2.19 6.65 -1.45
CA TRP A 75 -2.45 5.32 -0.91
C TRP A 75 -3.88 5.15 -0.43
N TRP A 76 -4.38 6.13 0.31
CA TRP A 76 -5.75 6.13 0.81
C TRP A 76 -6.77 6.21 -0.32
N ARG A 77 -6.48 7.02 -1.35
CA ARG A 77 -7.33 7.10 -2.54
C ARG A 77 -7.43 5.75 -3.26
N LEU A 78 -6.30 5.07 -3.50
CA LEU A 78 -6.27 3.75 -4.14
C LEU A 78 -7.07 2.71 -3.35
N HIS A 79 -6.91 2.67 -2.02
CA HIS A 79 -7.66 1.76 -1.17
C HIS A 79 -9.17 2.04 -1.18
N ARG A 80 -9.56 3.32 -1.20
CA ARG A 80 -10.97 3.71 -1.34
C ARG A 80 -11.55 3.32 -2.70
N GLU A 81 -10.79 3.50 -3.77
CA GLU A 81 -11.21 3.09 -5.11
C GLU A 81 -11.37 1.56 -5.19
N ARG A 82 -10.41 0.79 -4.64
CA ARG A 82 -10.50 -0.67 -4.51
C ARG A 82 -11.76 -1.11 -3.76
N ALA A 83 -12.05 -0.50 -2.61
CA ALA A 83 -13.23 -0.80 -1.80
C ALA A 83 -14.55 -0.50 -2.55
N LYS A 84 -14.59 0.59 -3.33
CA LYS A 84 -15.76 0.91 -4.17
C LYS A 84 -15.98 -0.14 -5.26
N ILE A 85 -14.92 -0.59 -5.93
CA ILE A 85 -15.04 -1.61 -6.98
C ILE A 85 -15.45 -2.96 -6.40
N ALA A 86 -14.87 -3.36 -5.27
CA ALA A 86 -15.26 -4.57 -4.56
C ALA A 86 -16.76 -4.61 -4.25
N LYS A 87 -17.31 -3.51 -3.71
CA LYS A 87 -18.76 -3.37 -3.46
C LYS A 87 -19.61 -3.44 -4.73
N ARG A 88 -19.10 -2.97 -5.87
CA ARG A 88 -19.82 -3.04 -7.16
C ARG A 88 -19.85 -4.47 -7.70
N ILE A 89 -18.74 -5.20 -7.58
CA ILE A 89 -18.65 -6.62 -7.94
C ILE A 89 -19.61 -7.44 -7.08
N GLU A 90 -19.58 -7.26 -5.75
CA GLU A 90 -20.47 -7.94 -4.81
C GLU A 90 -21.95 -7.77 -5.19
N LYS A 91 -22.37 -6.53 -5.48
CA LYS A 91 -23.74 -6.24 -5.94
C LYS A 91 -24.15 -6.94 -7.24
N LEU A 92 -23.20 -7.25 -8.12
CA LEU A 92 -23.46 -7.93 -9.38
C LEU A 92 -23.44 -9.46 -9.23
N THR A 93 -22.69 -9.98 -8.26
CA THR A 93 -22.56 -11.41 -8.01
C THR A 93 -23.60 -11.94 -7.02
N SER A 94 -24.08 -11.11 -6.08
CA SER A 94 -25.18 -11.46 -5.15
C SER A 94 -26.58 -11.29 -5.75
N ARG A 95 -26.70 -11.17 -7.08
CA ARG A 95 -27.94 -10.97 -7.83
C ARG A 95 -28.26 -12.21 -8.66
#